data_AF-Q0G2X7-F1
#
_entry.id   AF-Q0G2X7-F1
#
_cell.length_a   1.000
_cell.length_b   1.000
_cell.length_c   1.000
_cell.angle_alpha   90.00
_cell.angle_beta   90.00
_cell.angle_gamma   90.00
#
_symmetry.space_group_name_H-M   'P 1'
#
loop_
_entity.id
_entity.type
_entity.pdbx_description
1 polymer ?
#
loop_
_entity_poly.entity_id
_entity_poly.type
_entity_poly.pdbx_seq_one_letter_code
_entity_poly.pdbx_strand_id
1 'polypeptide(L)'
;MSRTIVVVTAFAFALSGSATVIAQQKTHSHASADHVHSKDDQQIYKGYFEDSQIKDRPLSDYAGDWQSVYPYLQDGTLEAVWEHKSKTAT
;
A
#
# COMPACT_ATOMS: atom_id res chain seq x y z
N MET A 1 -57.05 -4.96 -47.45
CA MET A 1 -55.93 -5.81 -47.95
C MET A 1 -55.13 -6.27 -46.75
N SER A 2 -54.78 -7.55 -46.74
CA SER A 2 -54.30 -8.34 -45.60
C SER A 2 -52.78 -8.22 -45.39
N ARG A 3 -52.28 -8.74 -44.23
CA ARG A 3 -50.91 -9.20 -43.87
C ARG A 3 -50.00 -8.18 -43.14
N THR A 4 -49.17 -8.48 -42.15
CA THR A 4 -48.80 -9.67 -41.34
C THR A 4 -47.83 -9.15 -40.25
N ILE A 5 -47.92 -9.63 -39.00
CA ILE A 5 -46.93 -9.43 -37.92
C ILE A 5 -45.86 -10.53 -38.03
N VAL A 6 -44.56 -10.19 -38.11
CA VAL A 6 -43.35 -10.89 -37.56
C VAL A 6 -42.20 -9.85 -37.69
N VAL A 7 -41.32 -9.53 -36.73
CA VAL A 7 -40.17 -10.32 -36.24
C VAL A 7 -39.54 -9.57 -35.04
N VAL A 8 -39.28 -10.35 -33.99
CA VAL A 8 -38.43 -10.03 -32.84
C VAL A 8 -37.00 -9.76 -33.29
N THR A 9 -36.43 -8.60 -32.93
CA THR A 9 -34.99 -8.38 -32.92
C THR A 9 -34.49 -8.19 -31.48
N ALA A 10 -33.37 -8.85 -31.21
CA ALA A 10 -32.84 -9.15 -29.88
C ALA A 10 -32.00 -8.01 -29.26
N PHE A 11 -31.98 -8.02 -27.92
CA PHE A 11 -30.88 -7.66 -27.01
C PHE A 11 -29.97 -6.45 -27.35
N ALA A 12 -30.09 -5.39 -26.54
CA ALA A 12 -28.96 -4.54 -26.18
C ALA A 12 -29.02 -4.19 -24.69
N PHE A 13 -28.10 -4.78 -23.94
CA PHE A 13 -27.81 -4.54 -22.53
C PHE A 13 -27.01 -3.23 -22.41
N ALA A 14 -27.49 -2.26 -21.65
CA ALA A 14 -26.67 -1.14 -21.19
C ALA A 14 -27.18 -0.64 -19.83
N LEU A 15 -26.68 -1.28 -18.77
CA LEU A 15 -26.79 -0.82 -17.40
C LEU A 15 -25.81 0.36 -17.23
N SER A 16 -26.27 1.60 -17.38
CA SER A 16 -25.46 2.78 -17.05
C SER A 16 -25.52 3.01 -15.54
N GLY A 17 -24.69 2.28 -14.80
CA GLY A 17 -24.41 2.55 -13.39
C GLY A 17 -23.31 3.59 -13.29
N SER A 18 -23.64 4.86 -13.10
CA SER A 18 -22.67 5.87 -12.68
C SER A 18 -22.29 5.63 -11.22
N ALA A 19 -21.24 4.84 -10.99
CA ALA A 19 -20.61 4.75 -9.68
C ALA A 19 -19.80 6.01 -9.43
N THR A 20 -20.29 6.87 -8.55
CA THR A 20 -19.54 7.98 -7.95
C THR A 20 -18.31 7.44 -7.25
N VAL A 21 -17.11 7.69 -7.81
CA VAL A 21 -15.85 7.47 -7.10
C VAL A 21 -15.68 8.58 -6.06
N ILE A 22 -15.99 8.31 -4.80
CA ILE A 22 -15.61 9.20 -3.70
C ILE A 22 -14.12 8.96 -3.45
N ALA A 23 -13.27 9.84 -3.99
CA ALA A 23 -11.85 9.89 -3.65
C ALA A 23 -11.69 10.38 -2.21
N GLN A 24 -11.53 9.45 -1.28
CA GLN A 24 -11.28 9.77 0.13
C GLN A 24 -9.82 10.25 0.29
N GLN A 25 -9.60 11.56 0.34
CA GLN A 25 -8.31 12.15 0.69
C GLN A 25 -8.01 11.88 2.18
N LYS A 26 -7.23 10.82 2.48
CA LYS A 26 -6.76 10.54 3.85
C LYS A 26 -5.50 11.36 4.15
N THR A 27 -5.60 12.32 5.06
CA THR A 27 -4.44 13.04 5.61
C THR A 27 -3.76 12.16 6.65
N HIS A 28 -2.52 11.75 6.40
CA HIS A 28 -1.72 10.95 7.33
C HIS A 28 -0.97 11.87 8.29
N SER A 29 -1.36 11.87 9.57
CA SER A 29 -0.63 12.56 10.65
C SER A 29 -0.03 11.53 11.59
N HIS A 30 1.30 11.51 11.70
CA HIS A 30 2.03 10.70 12.64
C HIS A 30 2.69 11.61 13.68
N ALA A 31 2.49 11.32 14.96
CA ALA A 31 3.29 11.91 16.03
C ALA A 31 4.65 11.21 16.03
N SER A 32 5.69 11.86 15.50
CA SER A 32 7.06 11.34 15.59
C SER A 32 7.57 11.49 17.01
N ALA A 33 7.78 10.37 17.70
CA ALA A 33 8.67 10.34 18.85
C ALA A 33 10.12 10.42 18.33
N ASP A 34 10.86 11.43 18.77
CA ASP A 34 12.27 11.62 18.40
C ASP A 34 13.12 10.51 19.02
N HIS A 35 13.51 9.51 18.22
CA HIS A 35 14.40 8.43 18.63
C HIS A 35 15.81 8.71 18.10
N VAL A 36 16.70 9.15 18.99
CA VAL A 36 18.13 9.32 18.67
C VAL A 36 18.80 7.94 18.71
N HIS A 37 19.37 7.52 17.58
CA HIS A 37 20.11 6.26 17.48
C HIS A 37 21.57 6.40 17.91
N SER A 38 22.01 5.57 18.86
CA SER A 38 23.42 5.45 19.25
C SER A 38 24.23 4.68 18.19
N LYS A 39 25.57 4.65 18.32
CA LYS A 39 26.44 3.83 17.44
C LYS A 39 26.19 2.33 17.61
N ASP A 40 25.83 1.90 18.83
CA ASP A 40 25.51 0.50 19.09
C ASP A 40 24.18 0.12 18.41
N ASP A 41 23.23 1.05 18.34
CA ASP A 41 21.95 0.84 17.67
C ASP A 41 22.14 0.51 16.18
N GLN A 42 23.19 1.06 15.53
CA GLN A 42 23.49 0.77 14.13
C GLN A 42 23.87 -0.69 13.88
N GLN A 43 24.52 -1.36 14.84
CA GLN A 43 24.83 -2.80 14.72
C GLN A 43 23.58 -3.64 14.96
N ILE A 44 22.74 -3.23 15.91
CA ILE A 44 21.45 -3.85 16.16
C ILE A 44 20.57 -3.81 14.90
N TYR A 45 20.51 -2.67 14.20
CA TYR A 45 19.76 -2.54 12.93
C TYR A 45 20.33 -3.40 11.78
N LYS A 46 21.61 -3.78 11.85
CA LYS A 46 22.24 -4.73 10.91
C LYS A 46 22.00 -6.19 11.31
N GLY A 47 21.38 -6.45 12.45
CA GLY A 47 21.08 -7.78 12.96
C GLY A 47 22.15 -8.36 13.89
N TYR A 48 23.11 -7.57 14.38
CA TYR A 48 24.11 -8.01 15.35
C TYR A 48 23.77 -7.48 16.75
N PHE A 49 23.38 -8.39 17.65
CA PHE A 49 23.03 -8.06 19.04
C PHE A 49 23.22 -9.29 19.95
N GLU A 50 23.41 -9.02 21.24
CA GLU A 50 23.45 -10.02 22.30
C GLU A 50 22.04 -10.25 22.87
N ASP A 51 21.74 -11.47 23.34
CA ASP A 51 20.43 -11.80 23.94
C ASP A 51 20.07 -10.88 25.12
N SER A 52 21.09 -10.47 25.89
CA SER A 52 20.92 -9.54 27.02
C SER A 52 20.40 -8.15 26.62
N GLN A 53 20.47 -7.81 25.33
CA GLN A 53 20.00 -6.54 24.79
C GLN A 53 18.52 -6.60 24.35
N ILE A 54 17.91 -7.79 24.28
CA ILE A 54 16.49 -7.97 23.95
C ILE A 54 15.63 -7.52 25.14
N LYS A 55 14.59 -6.75 24.86
CA LYS A 55 13.68 -6.19 25.88
C LYS A 55 12.23 -6.24 25.41
N ASP A 56 11.33 -6.34 26.38
CA ASP A 56 9.89 -6.17 26.12
C ASP A 56 9.60 -4.76 25.61
N ARG A 57 8.62 -4.65 24.71
CA ARG A 57 8.21 -3.39 24.10
C ARG A 57 6.71 -3.16 24.29
N PRO A 58 6.28 -1.94 24.61
CA PRO A 58 4.87 -1.64 24.74
C PRO A 58 4.20 -1.56 23.37
N LEU A 59 2.89 -1.82 23.32
CA LEU A 59 2.12 -1.71 22.07
C LEU A 59 2.14 -0.29 21.48
N SER A 60 2.34 0.73 22.31
CA SER A 60 2.42 2.13 21.91
C SER A 60 3.58 2.44 20.95
N ASP A 61 4.61 1.58 20.91
CA ASP A 61 5.69 1.70 19.93
C ASP A 61 5.20 1.57 18.48
N TYR A 62 4.01 1.01 18.29
CA TYR A 62 3.35 0.82 17.00
C TYR A 62 2.08 1.69 16.85
N ALA A 63 1.90 2.69 17.72
CA ALA A 63 0.74 3.57 17.65
C ALA A 63 0.72 4.40 16.35
N GLY A 64 -0.48 4.60 15.80
CA GLY A 64 -0.69 5.39 14.59
C GLY A 64 -1.40 4.60 13.48
N ASP A 65 -1.70 5.30 12.39
CA ASP A 65 -2.37 4.73 11.23
C ASP A 65 -1.35 4.19 10.23
N TRP A 66 -1.36 2.89 9.96
CA TRP A 66 -0.41 2.28 9.04
C TRP A 66 -1.03 2.08 7.65
N GLN A 67 -0.25 2.38 6.61
CA GLN A 67 -0.59 2.12 5.22
C GLN A 67 0.28 1.00 4.67
N SER A 68 -0.35 0.04 3.97
CA SER A 68 0.40 -1.00 3.25
C SER A 68 1.20 -0.40 2.11
N VAL A 69 2.45 -0.86 1.94
CA VAL A 69 3.32 -0.50 0.81
C VAL A 69 3.02 -1.28 -0.47
N TYR A 70 2.20 -2.33 -0.39
CA TYR A 70 1.92 -3.23 -1.52
C TYR A 70 1.31 -2.54 -2.75
N PRO A 71 0.37 -1.57 -2.62
CA PRO A 71 -0.15 -0.86 -3.79
C PRO A 71 0.95 -0.16 -4.61
N TYR A 72 1.96 0.42 -3.95
CA TYR A 72 3.10 1.07 -4.60
C TYR A 72 4.05 0.10 -5.30
N LEU A 73 4.05 -1.16 -4.86
CA LEU A 73 4.73 -2.22 -5.57
C LEU A 73 3.96 -2.63 -6.83
N GLN A 74 2.63 -2.69 -6.75
CA GLN A 74 1.78 -3.08 -7.89
C GLN A 74 1.70 -2.02 -8.99
N ASP A 75 1.68 -0.74 -8.61
CA ASP A 75 1.58 0.37 -9.57
C ASP A 75 2.93 0.81 -10.15
N GLY A 76 4.04 0.21 -9.69
CA GLY A 76 5.40 0.48 -10.17
C GLY A 76 6.08 1.69 -9.53
N THR A 77 5.46 2.37 -8.55
CA THR A 77 6.06 3.51 -7.85
C THR A 77 7.42 3.18 -7.22
N LEU A 78 7.63 1.93 -6.80
CA LEU A 78 8.89 1.49 -6.17
C LEU A 78 9.98 1.04 -7.15
N GLU A 79 9.78 1.14 -8.47
CA GLU A 79 10.71 0.58 -9.46
C GLU A 79 12.13 1.17 -9.36
N ALA A 80 12.25 2.49 -9.13
CA ALA A 80 13.54 3.14 -8.96
C ALA A 80 14.34 2.62 -7.75
N VAL A 81 13.65 2.21 -6.68
CA VAL A 81 14.30 1.59 -5.50
C VAL A 81 14.90 0.25 -5.88
N TRP A 82 14.18 -0.55 -6.67
CA TRP A 82 14.66 -1.85 -7.13
C TRP A 82 15.83 -1.73 -8.13
N GLU A 83 15.77 -0.76 -9.04
CA GLU A 83 16.87 -0.47 -9.97
C GLU A 83 18.12 -0.02 -9.21
N HIS A 84 17.98 0.83 -8.20
CA HIS A 84 19.13 1.23 -7.38
C HIS A 84 19.71 0.02 -6.63
N LYS A 85 18.86 -0.77 -5.97
CA LYS A 85 19.30 -1.95 -5.22
C LYS A 85 19.99 -2.99 -6.09
N SER A 86 19.55 -3.18 -7.34
CA SER A 86 20.17 -4.14 -8.25
C SER A 86 21.57 -3.71 -8.70
N LYS A 87 21.80 -2.40 -8.87
CA LYS A 87 23.12 -1.85 -9.24
C LYS A 87 24.12 -1.85 -8.09
N THR A 88 23.65 -1.70 -6.85
CA THR A 88 24.51 -1.67 -5.66
C THR A 88 24.69 -3.03 -4.98
N ALA A 89 24.03 -4.08 -5.48
CA ALA A 89 24.17 -5.45 -4.97
C ALA A 89 25.47 -6.09 -5.50
N THR A 90 26.60 -5.60 -4.99
CA THR A 90 27.97 -6.10 -5.21
C THR A 90 28.74 -5.92 -3.92
#